data_AF-A0A972ZJH9-F1
#
_entry.id   AF-A0A972ZJH9-F1
#
_cell.length_a   1.000
_cell.length_b   1.000
_cell.length_c   1.000
_cell.angle_alpha   90.00
_cell.angle_beta   90.00
_cell.angle_gamma   90.00
#
_symmetry.space_group_name_H-M   'P 1'
#
loop_
_entity.id
_entity.type
_entity.pdbx_description
1 polymer ?
#
loop_
_entity_poly.entity_id
_entity_poly.type
_entity_poly.pdbx_seq_one_letter_code
_entity_poly.pdbx_strand_id
1 'polypeptide(L)'
;MKKFVPAVLLVVFLFPLSANAEWRLMGRHGGCKTLAEAAKRKSVLKGISGPKDLAARLKRKGVKVTVAEAKGPKGTAVIVDAPGRGLSLIFVPVELCDRER
;
A
#
# COMPACT_ATOMS: atom_id res chain seq x y z
N MET A 1 42.11 28.87 -27.69
CA MET A 1 41.16 27.73 -27.73
C MET A 1 41.35 26.88 -26.48
N LYS A 2 40.39 26.88 -25.54
CA LYS A 2 40.33 25.87 -24.47
C LYS A 2 38.88 25.75 -24.00
N LYS A 3 38.29 24.61 -24.33
CA LYS A 3 36.91 24.21 -24.03
C LYS A 3 36.96 23.46 -22.70
N PHE A 4 36.18 23.88 -21.70
CA PHE A 4 35.95 23.13 -20.44
C PHE A 4 34.44 23.19 -20.16
N VAL A 5 33.69 22.32 -20.83
CA VAL A 5 32.92 21.18 -20.26
C VAL A 5 31.95 21.62 -19.14
N PRO A 6 30.62 21.57 -19.38
CA PRO A 6 29.64 22.02 -18.41
C PRO A 6 29.57 21.04 -17.24
N ALA A 7 29.50 21.59 -16.04
CA ALA A 7 29.24 20.86 -14.81
C ALA A 7 27.93 20.07 -14.94
N VAL A 8 28.07 18.76 -15.16
CA VAL A 8 26.96 17.80 -15.07
C VAL A 8 26.58 17.72 -13.60
N LEU A 9 25.55 18.49 -13.24
CA LEU A 9 24.90 18.49 -11.95
C LEU A 9 24.28 17.11 -11.72
N LEU A 10 25.05 16.19 -11.13
CA LEU A 10 24.62 14.85 -10.79
C LEU A 10 23.74 14.94 -9.53
N VAL A 11 22.47 15.32 -9.73
CA VAL A 11 21.44 15.23 -8.69
C VAL A 11 21.14 13.75 -8.49
N VAL A 12 21.93 13.11 -7.63
CA VAL A 12 21.58 11.82 -7.03
C VAL A 12 20.34 12.09 -6.20
N PHE A 13 19.17 11.84 -6.78
CA PHE A 13 17.93 11.69 -6.04
C PHE A 13 18.15 10.54 -5.06
N LEU A 14 18.58 10.88 -3.84
CA LEU A 14 18.38 10.10 -2.64
C LEU A 14 16.86 9.93 -2.50
N PHE A 15 16.30 8.99 -3.26
CA PHE A 15 14.99 8.47 -2.98
C PHE A 15 15.06 8.00 -1.53
N PRO A 16 14.30 8.60 -0.61
CA PRO A 16 14.19 8.03 0.70
C PRO A 16 13.68 6.62 0.47
N LEU A 17 14.50 5.64 0.87
CA LEU A 17 14.10 4.25 0.97
C LEU A 17 12.99 4.26 2.02
N SER A 18 11.76 4.59 1.59
CA SER A 18 10.57 4.40 2.39
C SER A 18 10.67 2.97 2.85
N ALA A 19 10.67 2.76 4.16
CA ALA A 19 10.47 1.46 4.75
C ALA A 19 9.11 0.97 4.21
N ASN A 20 9.16 0.31 3.05
CA ASN A 20 8.01 -0.22 2.35
C ASN A 20 7.63 -1.45 3.17
N ALA A 21 6.89 -1.24 4.25
CA ALA A 21 6.20 -2.31 4.93
C ALA A 21 5.44 -3.06 3.83
N GLU A 22 5.85 -4.29 3.54
CA GLU A 22 5.21 -5.10 2.52
C GLU A 22 3.81 -5.42 3.05
N TRP A 23 2.79 -4.93 2.34
CA TRP A 23 1.40 -5.07 2.77
C TRP A 23 0.79 -6.32 2.16
N ARG A 24 0.00 -7.02 2.96
CA ARG A 24 -0.88 -8.10 2.53
C ARG A 24 -2.33 -7.79 2.90
N LEU A 25 -3.24 -8.47 2.22
CA LEU A 25 -4.66 -8.41 2.53
C LEU A 25 -5.06 -9.62 3.35
N MET A 26 -5.58 -9.37 4.54
CA MET A 26 -6.13 -10.40 5.40
C MET A 26 -7.60 -10.62 5.05
N GLY A 27 -7.95 -11.88 4.79
CA GLY A 27 -9.32 -12.31 4.61
C GLY A 27 -10.03 -12.54 5.94
N ARG A 28 -11.35 -12.67 5.90
CA ARG A 28 -12.20 -12.88 7.08
C ARG A 28 -11.85 -14.14 7.90
N HIS A 29 -11.23 -15.12 7.26
CA HIS A 29 -10.86 -16.40 7.87
C HIS A 29 -9.36 -16.47 8.22
N GLY A 30 -8.70 -15.33 8.47
CA GLY A 30 -7.28 -15.27 8.85
C GLY A 30 -6.28 -15.41 7.70
N GLY A 31 -6.69 -15.98 6.56
CA GLY A 31 -5.80 -16.16 5.41
C GLY A 31 -5.34 -14.85 4.78
N CYS A 32 -4.04 -14.72 4.55
CA CYS A 32 -3.43 -13.57 3.89
C CYS A 32 -3.15 -13.80 2.41
N LYS A 33 -3.25 -12.73 1.61
CA LYS A 33 -2.86 -12.71 0.19
C LYS A 33 -2.02 -11.49 -0.13
N THR A 34 -1.12 -11.64 -1.09
CA THR A 34 -0.38 -10.50 -1.63
C THR A 34 -1.32 -9.53 -2.35
N LEU A 35 -0.93 -8.25 -2.44
CA LEU A 35 -1.69 -7.27 -3.23
C LEU A 35 -1.77 -7.67 -4.71
N ALA A 36 -0.71 -8.28 -5.24
CA ALA A 36 -0.66 -8.77 -6.61
C ALA A 36 -1.70 -9.88 -6.86
N GLU A 37 -1.83 -10.85 -5.96
CA GLU A 37 -2.86 -11.90 -6.07
C GLU A 37 -4.27 -11.33 -5.94
N ALA A 38 -4.49 -10.39 -5.02
CA ALA A 38 -5.78 -9.74 -4.86
C ALA A 38 -6.16 -8.89 -6.09
N ALA A 39 -5.17 -8.25 -6.74
CA ALA A 39 -5.36 -7.47 -7.96
C ALA A 39 -5.84 -8.30 -9.15
N LYS A 40 -5.54 -9.61 -9.18
CA LYS A 40 -6.08 -10.53 -10.20
C LYS A 40 -7.62 -10.63 -10.13
N ARG A 41 -8.22 -10.37 -8.97
CA ARG A 41 -9.67 -10.46 -8.76
C ARG A 41 -10.35 -9.09 -8.68
N LYS A 42 -9.65 -8.06 -8.22
CA LYS A 42 -10.18 -6.70 -8.07
C LYS A 42 -9.23 -5.70 -8.71
N SER A 43 -9.64 -5.16 -9.87
CA SER A 43 -8.85 -4.19 -10.65
C SER A 43 -8.49 -2.92 -9.87
N VAL A 44 -9.28 -2.54 -8.86
CA VAL A 44 -8.99 -1.37 -8.00
C VAL A 44 -7.64 -1.50 -7.27
N LEU A 45 -7.18 -2.73 -7.04
CA LEU A 45 -5.92 -3.06 -6.38
C LEU A 45 -4.73 -3.18 -7.37
N LYS A 46 -4.95 -3.00 -8.68
CA LYS A 46 -3.85 -3.10 -9.64
C LYS A 46 -2.85 -1.97 -9.43
N GLY A 47 -1.60 -2.31 -9.14
CA GLY A 47 -0.52 -1.34 -8.94
C GLY A 47 -0.68 -0.48 -7.69
N ILE A 48 -1.44 -0.94 -6.69
CA ILE A 48 -1.41 -0.29 -5.37
C ILE A 48 -0.22 -0.80 -4.55
N SER A 49 0.40 0.08 -3.79
CA SER A 49 1.53 -0.28 -2.91
C SER A 49 1.13 -0.45 -1.44
N GLY A 50 -0.11 -0.12 -1.08
CA GLY A 50 -0.59 -0.22 0.30
C GLY A 50 -1.89 0.52 0.58
N PRO A 51 -2.31 0.59 1.85
CA PRO A 51 -3.62 1.14 2.25
C PRO A 51 -3.77 2.62 1.91
N LYS A 52 -2.73 3.42 2.11
CA LYS A 52 -2.73 4.87 1.81
C LYS A 52 -2.91 5.15 0.32
N ASP A 53 -2.25 4.38 -0.55
CA ASP A 53 -2.39 4.52 -2.01
C ASP A 53 -3.80 4.15 -2.48
N LEU A 54 -4.37 3.04 -1.97
CA LEU A 54 -5.75 2.67 -2.28
C LEU A 54 -6.73 3.76 -1.84
N ALA A 55 -6.59 4.27 -0.61
CA ALA A 55 -7.46 5.31 -0.08
C ALA A 55 -7.36 6.60 -0.92
N ALA A 56 -6.14 7.03 -1.27
CA ALA A 56 -5.93 8.19 -2.13
C ALA A 56 -6.56 7.99 -3.51
N ARG A 57 -6.39 6.81 -4.12
CA ARG A 57 -6.99 6.47 -5.42
C ARG A 57 -8.51 6.50 -5.38
N LEU A 58 -9.12 5.96 -4.33
CA LEU A 58 -10.57 5.97 -4.16
C LEU A 58 -11.11 7.39 -3.93
N LYS A 59 -10.43 8.19 -3.11
CA LYS A 59 -10.78 9.61 -2.90
C LYS A 59 -10.72 10.42 -4.19
N ARG A 60 -9.69 10.23 -5.03
CA ARG A 60 -9.59 10.87 -6.36
C ARG A 60 -10.75 10.51 -7.30
N LYS A 61 -11.40 9.37 -7.07
CA LYS A 61 -12.58 8.94 -7.82
C LYS A 61 -13.90 9.41 -7.19
N GLY A 62 -13.86 10.32 -6.23
CA GLY A 62 -15.03 10.81 -5.52
C GLY A 62 -15.66 9.78 -4.57
N VAL A 63 -14.98 8.68 -4.28
CA VAL A 63 -15.48 7.65 -3.36
C VAL A 63 -15.21 8.10 -1.92
N LYS A 64 -16.25 8.04 -1.08
CA LYS A 64 -16.08 8.21 0.38
C LYS A 64 -15.33 7.02 0.94
N VAL A 65 -14.18 7.28 1.58
CA VAL A 65 -13.30 6.27 2.15
C VAL A 65 -13.06 6.58 3.62
N THR A 66 -13.19 5.55 4.45
CA THR A 66 -12.77 5.55 5.85
C THR A 66 -11.49 4.73 5.96
N VAL A 67 -10.49 5.26 6.66
CA VAL A 67 -9.27 4.53 6.98
C VAL A 67 -9.18 4.46 8.49
N ALA A 68 -9.12 3.25 9.03
CA ALA A 68 -8.97 3.00 10.46
C ALA A 68 -7.70 2.18 10.71
N GLU A 69 -6.97 2.52 11.75
CA GLU A 69 -5.80 1.76 12.19
C GLU A 69 -6.20 0.92 13.41
N ALA A 70 -6.00 -0.39 13.31
CA ALA A 70 -6.16 -1.32 14.41
C ALA A 70 -4.77 -1.71 14.91
N LYS A 71 -4.38 -1.13 16.05
CA LYS A 71 -3.11 -1.47 16.72
C LYS A 71 -3.32 -2.74 17.54
N GLY A 72 -2.59 -3.77 17.20
CA GLY A 72 -2.48 -4.99 17.99
C GLY A 72 -1.13 -5.10 18.68
N PRO A 73 -0.98 -6.02 19.64
CA PRO A 73 0.29 -6.25 20.33
C PRO A 73 1.44 -6.69 19.40
N LYS A 74 1.10 -7.15 18.19
CA LYS A 74 2.06 -7.69 17.21
C LYS A 74 2.31 -6.78 16.00
N GLY A 75 1.62 -5.64 15.90
CA GLY A 75 1.71 -4.75 14.74
C GLY A 75 0.42 -3.95 14.48
N THR A 76 0.44 -3.08 13.47
CA THR A 76 -0.70 -2.25 13.09
C THR A 76 -1.35 -2.78 11.82
N ALA A 77 -2.62 -3.14 11.90
CA ALA A 77 -3.47 -3.39 10.75
C ALA A 77 -4.14 -2.08 10.31
N VAL A 78 -4.36 -1.92 9.01
CA VAL A 78 -5.03 -0.75 8.44
C VAL A 78 -6.24 -1.20 7.64
N ILE A 79 -7.40 -0.76 8.07
CA ILE A 79 -8.68 -1.07 7.44
C ILE A 79 -9.02 0.08 6.49
N VAL A 80 -9.23 -0.23 5.23
CA VAL A 80 -9.71 0.71 4.21
C VAL A 80 -11.12 0.30 3.83
N ASP A 81 -12.09 1.11 4.24
CA ASP A 81 -13.50 0.88 4.02
C ASP A 81 -14.07 1.93 3.05
N ALA A 82 -14.77 1.46 2.03
CA ALA A 82 -15.44 2.26 1.02
C ALA A 82 -16.82 1.63 0.74
N PRO A 83 -17.82 1.90 1.58
CA PRO A 83 -19.08 1.17 1.57
C PRO A 83 -19.90 1.44 0.30
N GLY A 84 -19.81 2.66 -0.25
CA GLY A 84 -20.42 3.00 -1.54
C GLY A 84 -19.85 2.22 -2.75
N ARG A 85 -18.81 1.41 -2.54
CA ARG A 85 -18.22 0.50 -3.55
C ARG A 85 -18.25 -0.97 -3.12
N GLY A 86 -18.91 -1.29 -2.01
CA GLY A 86 -18.92 -2.65 -1.43
C GLY A 86 -17.51 -3.16 -1.15
N LEU A 87 -16.60 -2.28 -0.74
CA LEU A 87 -15.19 -2.59 -0.54
C LEU A 87 -14.82 -2.36 0.92
N SER A 88 -14.40 -3.42 1.59
CA SER A 88 -13.80 -3.36 2.92
C SER A 88 -12.58 -4.27 2.93
N LEU A 89 -11.41 -3.69 3.14
CA LEU A 89 -10.13 -4.39 3.02
C LEU A 89 -9.27 -4.15 4.26
N ILE A 90 -8.71 -5.23 4.78
CA ILE A 90 -7.79 -5.20 5.93
C ILE A 90 -6.38 -5.41 5.39
N PHE A 91 -5.58 -4.34 5.45
CA PHE A 91 -4.17 -4.38 5.14
C PHE A 91 -3.39 -4.70 6.41
N VAL A 92 -2.50 -5.68 6.32
CA VAL A 92 -1.61 -6.05 7.42
C VAL A 92 -0.18 -6.11 6.89
N PRO A 93 0.83 -5.75 7.69
CA PRO A 93 2.22 -6.01 7.33
C PRO A 93 2.46 -7.53 7.24
N VAL A 94 3.39 -7.93 6.38
CA VAL A 94 3.79 -9.35 6.19
C VAL A 94 4.04 -10.06 7.53
N GLU A 95 4.67 -9.38 8.49
CA GLU A 95 5.02 -9.93 9.80
C GLU A 95 3.80 -10.42 10.62
N LEU A 96 2.61 -9.85 10.35
CA LEU A 96 1.36 -10.27 10.96
C LEU A 96 0.70 -11.45 10.25
N CYS A 97 1.03 -11.69 8.98
CA CYS A 97 0.43 -12.75 8.17
C CYS A 97 1.07 -14.11 8.36
N ASP A 98 2.39 -14.17 8.52
CA ASP A 98 3.14 -15.43 8.58
C ASP A 98 3.01 -16.15 9.94
N ARG A 99 2.30 -15.55 10.90
CA ARG A 99 2.13 -16.07 12.28
C ARG A 99 0.80 -16.75 12.58
N GLU A 100 -0.16 -16.74 11.65
CA GLU A 100 -1.48 -17.36 11.80
C GLU A 100 -1.58 -18.73 11.09
N ARG A 101 -0.43 -19.34 10.74
CA ARG A 101 -0.35 -20.66 10.10
C ARG A 101 0.05 -21.75 11.07
#